data_AF-A0A7V4GVI3-F1
#
_entry.id   AF-A0A7V4GVI3-F1
#
_cell.length_a   1.000
_cell.length_b   1.000
_cell.length_c   1.000
_cell.angle_alpha   90.00
_cell.angle_beta   90.00
_cell.angle_gamma   90.00
#
_symmetry.space_group_name_H-M   'P 1'
#
loop_
_entity.id
_entity.type
_entity.pdbx_description
1 polymer ?
#
loop_
_entity_poly.entity_id
_entity_poly.type
_entity_poly.pdbx_seq_one_letter_code
_entity_poly.pdbx_strand_id
1 'polypeptide(L)'
;MPNKTVNEEAHQDTYKSIAGIAEGFYREKGSRFLAFASPAVTSEEAEHFVNHLREKYHDARHHCYAWIIGAAGTEMRYSDAGEPSGTAGKPILSQIQHYGLRDVVVVVVRYFGGILLGTGGLSRA
;
A
#
# COMPACT_ATOMS: atom_id res chain seq x y z
N MET A 1 33.58 27.08 -25.02
CA MET A 1 33.26 26.89 -23.59
C MET A 1 31.92 26.16 -23.51
N PRO A 2 31.81 25.02 -22.82
CA PRO A 2 30.61 24.19 -22.87
C PRO A 2 29.46 24.86 -22.11
N ASN A 3 28.34 25.02 -22.79
CA ASN A 3 27.10 25.56 -22.23
C ASN A 3 26.46 24.46 -21.37
N LYS A 4 26.14 24.79 -20.12
CA LYS A 4 25.50 23.89 -19.15
C LYS A 4 24.17 23.39 -19.73
N THR A 5 24.04 22.08 -19.87
CA THR A 5 22.76 21.40 -20.02
C THR A 5 21.97 21.66 -18.73
N VAL A 6 20.98 22.55 -18.80
CA VAL A 6 19.97 22.65 -17.75
C VAL A 6 19.08 21.44 -17.95
N ASN A 7 19.19 20.46 -17.05
CA ASN A 7 18.20 19.40 -16.94
C ASN A 7 16.92 20.05 -16.41
N GLU A 8 15.97 20.30 -17.30
CA GLU A 8 14.60 20.64 -16.93
C GLU A 8 13.97 19.40 -16.28
N GLU A 9 13.98 19.36 -14.95
CA GLU A 9 13.11 18.46 -14.20
C GLU A 9 11.66 18.87 -14.47
N ALA A 10 10.98 18.10 -15.31
CA ALA A 10 9.57 18.30 -15.62
C ALA A 10 8.74 18.34 -14.32
N HIS A 11 8.30 19.53 -13.92
CA HIS A 11 7.26 19.68 -12.91
C HIS A 11 5.97 19.08 -13.48
N GLN A 12 5.63 17.88 -13.01
CA GLN A 12 4.31 17.29 -13.28
C GLN A 12 3.30 17.96 -12.35
N ASP A 13 2.48 18.86 -12.90
CA ASP A 13 1.37 19.52 -12.20
C ASP A 13 0.18 18.59 -11.93
N THR A 14 0.26 17.34 -12.39
CA THR A 14 -0.80 16.33 -12.26
C THR A 14 -0.22 14.99 -11.86
N TYR A 15 -0.93 14.27 -10.98
CA TYR A 15 -0.61 12.91 -10.56
C TYR A 15 -1.82 11.99 -10.71
N LYS A 16 -1.59 10.66 -10.62
CA LYS A 16 -2.66 9.66 -10.64
C LYS A 16 -3.08 9.32 -9.22
N SER A 17 -4.38 9.20 -9.01
CA SER A 17 -4.99 8.62 -7.80
C SER A 17 -6.16 7.73 -8.20
N ILE A 18 -6.84 7.13 -7.22
CA ILE A 18 -8.04 6.31 -7.43
C ILE A 18 -9.30 7.16 -7.23
N ALA A 19 -10.37 6.84 -7.96
CA ALA A 19 -11.61 7.63 -7.95
C ALA A 19 -12.50 7.40 -6.70
N GLY A 20 -12.20 6.37 -5.91
CA GLY A 20 -12.98 5.98 -4.75
C GLY A 20 -12.43 4.71 -4.12
N ILE A 21 -13.15 4.19 -3.12
CA ILE A 21 -12.75 2.95 -2.45
C ILE A 21 -12.84 1.78 -3.43
N ALA A 22 -11.80 0.94 -3.43
CA ALA A 22 -11.74 -0.29 -4.20
C ALA A 22 -11.40 -1.48 -3.30
N GLU A 23 -11.87 -2.66 -3.68
CA GLU A 23 -11.62 -3.91 -2.95
C GLU A 23 -11.13 -5.02 -3.87
N GLY A 24 -10.37 -5.95 -3.30
CA GLY A 24 -9.82 -7.10 -3.99
C GLY A 24 -9.73 -8.31 -3.07
N PHE A 25 -9.75 -9.50 -3.67
CA PHE A 25 -9.68 -10.75 -2.94
C PHE A 25 -8.71 -11.73 -3.57
N TYR A 26 -7.84 -12.33 -2.75
CA TYR A 26 -6.91 -13.36 -3.17
C TYR A 26 -6.84 -14.51 -2.15
N ARG A 27 -6.56 -15.73 -2.62
CA ARG A 27 -6.41 -16.92 -1.79
C ARG A 27 -5.19 -17.71 -2.21
N GLU A 28 -4.40 -18.15 -1.23
CA GLU A 28 -3.21 -18.98 -1.44
C GLU A 28 -3.03 -19.92 -0.24
N LYS A 29 -2.91 -21.23 -0.51
CA LYS A 29 -2.73 -22.28 0.52
C LYS A 29 -3.62 -22.11 1.76
N GLY A 30 -4.91 -21.88 1.52
CA GLY A 30 -5.92 -21.68 2.55
C GLY A 30 -5.92 -20.29 3.21
N SER A 31 -4.86 -19.49 3.04
CA SER A 31 -4.84 -18.10 3.52
C SER A 31 -5.76 -17.24 2.65
N ARG A 32 -6.43 -16.27 3.26
CA ARG A 32 -7.29 -15.30 2.56
C ARG A 32 -6.70 -13.91 2.72
N PHE A 33 -6.68 -13.15 1.62
CA PHE A 33 -6.19 -11.78 1.56
C PHE A 33 -7.32 -10.90 1.04
N LEU A 34 -7.72 -9.92 1.84
CA LEU A 34 -8.71 -8.91 1.49
C LEU A 34 -7.95 -7.58 1.32
N ALA A 35 -7.85 -7.11 0.08
CA ALA A 35 -7.22 -5.84 -0.23
C ALA A 35 -8.26 -4.74 -0.29
N PHE A 36 -7.94 -3.59 0.29
CA PHE A 36 -8.75 -2.38 0.26
C PHE A 36 -7.86 -1.20 -0.11
N ALA A 37 -8.31 -0.37 -1.04
CA ALA A 37 -7.67 0.88 -1.38
C ALA A 37 -8.64 2.04 -1.17
N SER A 38 -8.16 3.17 -0.65
CA SER A 38 -8.94 4.40 -0.49
C SER A 38 -8.12 5.61 -0.92
N PRO A 39 -8.75 6.63 -1.54
CA PRO A 39 -8.15 7.95 -1.59
C PRO A 39 -7.83 8.43 -0.17
N ALA A 40 -6.68 9.09 -0.01
CA ALA A 40 -6.29 9.76 1.24
C ALA A 40 -5.33 10.89 0.89
N VAL A 41 -5.66 12.14 1.22
CA VAL A 41 -4.83 13.32 0.93
C VAL A 41 -3.99 13.76 2.13
N THR A 42 -4.21 13.14 3.30
CA THR A 42 -3.35 13.31 4.49
C THR A 42 -3.02 11.96 5.13
N SER A 43 -1.96 11.91 5.95
CA SER A 43 -1.66 10.71 6.73
C SER A 43 -2.73 10.39 7.76
N GLU A 44 -3.41 11.40 8.32
CA GLU A 44 -4.53 11.19 9.24
C GLU A 44 -5.69 10.46 8.58
N GLU A 45 -6.03 10.81 7.33
CA GLU A 45 -7.06 10.10 6.55
C GLU A 45 -6.64 8.65 6.27
N ALA A 46 -5.37 8.44 5.91
CA ALA A 46 -4.83 7.10 5.69
C ALA A 46 -4.87 6.26 6.98
N GLU A 47 -4.46 6.82 8.12
CA GLU A 47 -4.51 6.17 9.42
C GLU A 47 -5.94 5.86 9.86
N HIS A 48 -6.88 6.79 9.65
CA HIS A 48 -8.30 6.57 9.92
C HIS A 48 -8.84 5.39 9.11
N PHE A 49 -8.51 5.28 7.83
CA PHE A 49 -8.92 4.15 7.00
C PHE A 49 -8.33 2.81 7.49
N VAL A 50 -7.06 2.79 7.89
CA VAL A 50 -6.43 1.59 8.47
C VAL A 50 -7.14 1.19 9.76
N ASN A 51 -7.44 2.14 10.65
CA ASN A 51 -8.11 1.85 11.91
C ASN A 51 -9.55 1.38 11.70
N HIS A 52 -10.28 1.98 10.76
CA HIS A 52 -11.61 1.50 10.36
C HIS A 52 -11.59 0.02 9.94
N LEU A 53 -10.60 -0.39 9.14
CA LEU A 53 -10.46 -1.78 8.72
C LEU A 53 -10.01 -2.72 9.85
N ARG A 54 -9.20 -2.21 10.80
CA ARG A 54 -8.85 -2.96 12.02
C ARG A 54 -10.07 -3.24 12.89
N GLU A 55 -10.97 -2.27 13.05
CA GLU A 55 -12.22 -2.44 13.79
C GLU A 55 -13.17 -3.40 13.06
N LYS A 56 -13.37 -3.18 11.76
CA LYS A 56 -14.25 -4.00 10.92
C LYS A 56 -13.80 -5.46 10.86
N TYR A 57 -12.50 -5.70 10.75
CA TYR A 57 -11.87 -7.03 10.67
C TYR A 57 -11.00 -7.31 11.89
N HIS A 58 -11.54 -7.08 13.09
CA HIS A 58 -10.84 -7.23 14.37
C HIS A 58 -10.37 -8.66 14.67
N ASP A 59 -10.92 -9.66 13.99
CA ASP A 59 -10.56 -11.07 14.11
C ASP A 59 -9.38 -11.47 13.21
N ALA A 60 -8.96 -10.59 12.28
CA ALA A 60 -7.74 -10.77 11.50
C ALA A 60 -6.49 -10.38 12.29
N ARG A 61 -5.39 -11.11 12.09
CA ARG A 61 -4.13 -10.86 12.82
C ARG A 61 -3.23 -9.81 12.17
N HIS A 62 -3.35 -9.63 10.85
CA HIS A 62 -2.46 -8.78 10.09
C HIS A 62 -3.28 -7.85 9.19
N HIS A 63 -3.09 -6.55 9.39
CA HIS A 63 -3.63 -5.46 8.56
C HIS A 63 -2.42 -4.71 8.00
N CYS A 64 -1.72 -5.36 7.07
CA CYS A 64 -0.54 -4.79 6.42
C CYS A 64 -0.98 -3.62 5.55
N TYR A 65 -0.20 -2.56 5.47
CA TYR A 65 -0.62 -1.39 4.70
C TYR A 65 0.57 -0.64 4.10
N ALA A 66 0.27 0.20 3.13
CA ALA A 66 1.14 1.27 2.69
C ALA A 66 0.33 2.46 2.16
N TRP A 67 0.95 3.63 2.14
CA TRP A 67 0.38 4.81 1.50
C TRP A 67 1.46 5.72 0.92
N ILE A 68 1.06 6.53 -0.05
CA ILE A 68 1.84 7.66 -0.59
C ILE A 68 0.91 8.87 -0.62
N ILE A 69 1.30 9.95 0.04
CA ILE A 69 0.53 11.20 0.16
C ILE A 69 1.26 12.34 -0.56
N GLY A 70 0.47 13.23 -1.15
CA GLY A 70 0.88 14.44 -1.83
C GLY A 70 1.34 14.21 -3.26
N ALA A 71 1.19 15.26 -4.08
CA ALA A 71 1.63 15.27 -5.47
C ALA A 71 3.13 14.91 -5.61
N ALA A 72 3.98 15.43 -4.71
CA ALA A 72 5.41 15.12 -4.66
C ALA A 72 5.68 13.68 -4.19
N GLY A 73 4.75 13.07 -3.44
CA GLY A 73 4.82 11.68 -2.96
C GLY A 73 5.97 11.43 -2.01
N THR A 74 6.48 12.47 -1.37
CA THR A 74 7.57 12.40 -0.40
C THR A 74 7.12 11.79 0.92
N GLU A 75 5.83 11.83 1.22
CA GLU A 75 5.24 11.23 2.41
C GLU A 75 4.78 9.81 2.09
N MET A 76 5.66 8.84 2.38
CA MET A 76 5.41 7.42 2.17
C MET A 76 5.47 6.67 3.50
N ARG A 77 4.60 5.68 3.67
CA ARG A 77 4.67 4.75 4.80
C ARG A 77 4.27 3.35 4.39
N TYR A 78 4.80 2.37 5.11
CA TYR A 78 4.32 0.99 5.05
C TYR A 78 4.45 0.30 6.40
N SER A 79 3.69 -0.77 6.60
CA SER A 79 3.75 -1.62 7.77
C SER A 79 3.47 -3.08 7.40
N ASP A 80 4.29 -3.98 7.91
CA ASP A 80 4.08 -5.43 7.81
C ASP A 80 3.06 -5.95 8.83
N ALA A 81 2.60 -5.14 9.79
CA ALA A 81 1.57 -5.51 10.78
C ALA A 81 1.81 -6.87 11.48
N GLY A 82 3.07 -7.18 11.82
CA GLY A 82 3.46 -8.43 12.48
C GLY A 82 3.80 -9.59 11.53
N GLU A 83 3.66 -9.43 10.22
CA GLU A 83 4.27 -10.33 9.24
C GLU A 83 5.81 -10.20 9.28
N PRO A 84 6.55 -11.19 8.74
CA PRO A 84 8.00 -11.08 8.60
C PRO A 84 8.41 -9.79 7.90
N SER A 85 9.48 -9.16 8.40
CA SER A 85 9.90 -7.83 7.94
C SER A 85 10.11 -7.76 6.42
N GLY A 86 9.52 -6.74 5.81
CA GLY A 86 9.59 -6.45 4.38
C GLY A 86 8.77 -7.38 3.50
N THR A 87 7.96 -8.27 4.07
CA THR A 87 7.22 -9.26 3.27
C THR A 87 5.81 -8.86 2.89
N ALA A 88 5.23 -7.81 3.46
CA ALA A 88 3.86 -7.39 3.17
C ALA A 88 3.75 -5.88 2.86
N GLY A 89 4.09 -5.01 3.82
CA GLY A 89 3.95 -3.57 3.65
C GLY A 89 4.81 -3.02 2.51
N LYS A 90 6.06 -3.49 2.42
CA LYS A 90 6.98 -3.06 1.36
C LYS A 90 6.49 -3.45 -0.05
N PRO A 91 6.05 -4.71 -0.32
CA PRO A 91 5.39 -5.06 -1.57
C PRO A 91 4.18 -4.18 -1.91
N ILE A 92 3.30 -3.87 -0.95
CA ILE A 92 2.16 -2.98 -1.17
C ILE A 92 2.65 -1.59 -1.64
N LEU A 93 3.62 -1.01 -0.93
CA LEU A 93 4.21 0.29 -1.32
C LEU A 93 4.81 0.24 -2.72
N SER A 94 5.55 -0.83 -3.05
CA SER A 94 6.14 -1.00 -4.38
C SER A 94 5.09 -1.06 -5.49
N GLN A 95 3.91 -1.63 -5.24
CA GLN A 95 2.81 -1.59 -6.21
C GLN A 95 2.25 -0.17 -6.38
N ILE A 96 2.01 0.56 -5.29
CA ILE A 96 1.56 1.97 -5.38
C ILE A 96 2.55 2.79 -6.23
N GLN A 97 3.85 2.61 -6.00
CA GLN A 97 4.92 3.27 -6.76
C GLN A 97 4.94 2.83 -8.24
N HIS A 98 4.80 1.52 -8.51
CA HIS A 98 4.80 0.97 -9.86
C HIS A 98 3.68 1.56 -10.73
N TYR A 99 2.47 1.71 -10.16
CA TYR A 99 1.34 2.33 -10.85
C TYR A 99 1.40 3.88 -10.87
N GLY A 100 2.39 4.47 -10.19
CA GLY A 100 2.55 5.92 -10.09
C GLY A 100 1.40 6.61 -9.36
N LEU A 101 0.78 5.91 -8.39
CA LEU A 101 -0.34 6.45 -7.63
C LEU A 101 0.15 7.33 -6.46
N ARG A 102 -0.62 8.38 -6.18
CA ARG A 102 -0.49 9.30 -5.03
C ARG A 102 -1.85 9.50 -4.38
N ASP A 103 -1.85 10.10 -3.20
CA ASP A 103 -3.02 10.29 -2.36
C ASP A 103 -3.84 9.02 -2.20
N VAL A 104 -3.16 7.93 -1.84
CA VAL A 104 -3.76 6.61 -1.73
C VAL A 104 -3.19 5.85 -0.56
N VAL A 105 -4.09 5.17 0.16
CA VAL A 105 -3.75 4.14 1.14
C VAL A 105 -4.25 2.79 0.64
N VAL A 106 -3.44 1.76 0.81
CA VAL A 106 -3.79 0.37 0.53
C VAL A 106 -3.57 -0.46 1.77
N VAL A 107 -4.56 -1.25 2.16
CA VAL A 107 -4.54 -2.14 3.32
C VAL A 107 -4.87 -3.56 2.85
N VAL A 108 -4.05 -4.52 3.24
CA VAL A 108 -4.27 -5.95 3.02
C VAL A 108 -4.51 -6.62 4.35
N VAL A 109 -5.73 -7.14 4.53
CA VAL A 109 -6.14 -7.91 5.69
C VAL A 109 -5.93 -9.38 5.40
N ARG A 110 -5.16 -10.06 6.26
CA ARG A 110 -4.86 -11.48 6.08
C ARG A 110 -5.50 -12.35 7.17
N TYR A 111 -6.16 -13.41 6.73
CA TYR A 111 -6.53 -14.56 7.56
C TYR A 111 -5.60 -15.74 7.25
N PHE A 112 -4.95 -16.28 8.30
CA PHE A 112 -4.06 -17.42 8.16
C PHE A 112 -4.82 -18.71 7.80
N GLY A 113 -4.28 -19.44 6.83
CA GLY A 113 -4.91 -20.64 6.27
C GLY A 113 -4.50 -21.99 6.87
N GLY A 114 -3.70 -22.00 7.93
CA GLY A 114 -3.13 -23.24 8.49
C GLY A 114 -1.81 -23.69 7.82
N ILE A 115 -1.47 -23.15 6.65
CA ILE A 115 -0.24 -23.46 5.92
C ILE A 115 0.62 -22.20 5.76
N LEU A 116 1.90 -22.29 6.13
CA LEU A 116 2.85 -21.20 5.94
C LEU A 116 3.16 -21.00 4.46
N LEU A 117 3.17 -19.74 4.03
CA LEU A 117 3.51 -19.37 2.64
C LEU A 117 5.02 -19.20 2.41
N GLY A 118 5.79 -19.00 3.48
CA GLY A 118 7.17 -18.53 3.40
C GLY A 118 7.25 -17.05 2.98
N THR A 119 8.42 -16.43 3.13
CA THR A 119 8.62 -14.99 2.86
C THR A 119 8.30 -14.63 1.42
N GLY A 120 8.81 -15.40 0.45
CA GLY A 120 8.52 -15.16 -0.97
C GLY A 120 7.06 -15.42 -1.35
N GLY A 121 6.37 -16.31 -0.64
CA GLY A 121 4.94 -16.53 -0.84
C GLY A 121 4.10 -15.37 -0.32
N LEU A 122 4.45 -14.82 0.84
CA LEU A 122 3.81 -13.63 1.41
C LEU A 122 3.98 -12.41 0.51
N SER A 123 5.19 -12.17 0.02
CA SER A 123 5.46 -11.00 -0.82
C SER A 123 4.79 -11.02 -2.18
N ARG A 124 4.36 -12.18 -2.67
CA ARG A 124 3.61 -12.30 -3.93
C ARG A 124 2.10 -12.26 -3.75
N ALA A 125 1.62 -12.65 -2.57
CA ALA A 125 0.19 -12.73 -2.25
C ALA A 125 -0.37 -11.36 -1.88
#